data_AF-A0A0D0UZZ1-F1
#
_entry.id   AF-A0A0D0UZZ1-F1
#
_cell.length_a   1.000
_cell.length_b   1.000
_cell.length_c   1.000
_cell.angle_alpha   90.00
_cell.angle_beta   90.00
_cell.angle_gamma   90.00
#
_symmetry.space_group_name_H-M   'P 1'
#
loop_
_entity.id
_entity.type
_entity.pdbx_description
1 polymer ?
#
loop_
_entity_poly.entity_id
_entity_poly.type
_entity_poly.pdbx_seq_one_letter_code
_entity_poly.pdbx_strand_id
1 'polypeptide(L)'
;MSSIRISALRSFRAIPTTSKAVVVSQNFAAFRQPLHLRPASQTVRRWNSSVPENPQLEAPERGSTPQQVGQIEPRLQMTFTCTAGDCGHRSTHEFSKRSYEKGIVLVQCPSCKARHLIADHLGWFKESLDGGKLKTVEDLLAAKGEKIKKGRVNFEGDIEIEGE
;
A
#
# COMPACT_ATOMS: atom_id res chain seq x y z
N MET A 1 -57.68 -4.20 -42.86
CA MET A 1 -57.63 -5.68 -42.84
C MET A 1 -56.16 -6.02 -42.85
N SER A 2 -55.51 -6.55 -41.82
CA SER A 2 -55.98 -7.31 -40.68
C SER A 2 -54.95 -7.22 -39.55
N SER A 3 -55.47 -7.26 -38.32
CA SER A 3 -54.77 -7.44 -37.05
C SER A 3 -53.83 -8.65 -37.04
N ILE A 4 -52.82 -8.65 -36.16
CA ILE A 4 -52.72 -9.56 -35.00
C ILE A 4 -51.61 -9.03 -34.07
N ARG A 5 -52.01 -8.75 -32.83
CA ARG A 5 -51.12 -8.58 -31.67
C ARG A 5 -50.81 -9.95 -31.12
N ILE A 6 -49.55 -10.27 -30.78
CA ILE A 6 -49.25 -11.20 -29.67
C ILE A 6 -48.02 -10.70 -28.92
N SER A 7 -48.28 -10.39 -27.65
CA SER A 7 -47.38 -10.09 -26.55
C SER A 7 -46.53 -11.30 -26.14
N ALA A 8 -45.20 -11.15 -26.12
CA ALA A 8 -44.32 -12.07 -25.41
C ALA A 8 -43.99 -11.50 -24.03
N LEU A 9 -44.58 -12.11 -23.00
CA LEU A 9 -44.36 -11.79 -21.60
C LEU A 9 -42.90 -12.03 -21.19
N ARG A 10 -42.41 -11.10 -20.37
CA ARG A 10 -41.13 -11.17 -19.66
C ARG A 10 -41.07 -12.44 -18.82
N SER A 11 -40.21 -13.39 -19.19
CA SER A 11 -39.87 -14.51 -18.32
C SER A 11 -38.74 -14.08 -17.39
N PHE A 12 -39.08 -13.46 -16.27
CA PHE A 12 -38.17 -13.33 -15.15
C PHE A 12 -37.96 -14.71 -14.52
N ARG A 13 -36.82 -15.35 -14.78
CA ARG A 13 -36.38 -16.49 -13.97
C ARG A 13 -35.94 -15.97 -12.61
N ALA A 14 -36.70 -16.33 -11.58
CA ALA A 14 -36.31 -16.16 -10.19
C ALA A 14 -35.07 -17.04 -9.92
N ILE A 15 -34.01 -16.43 -9.39
CA ILE A 15 -32.82 -17.13 -8.90
C ILE A 15 -33.11 -17.54 -7.45
N PRO A 16 -33.11 -18.84 -7.08
CA PRO A 16 -33.20 -19.23 -5.69
C PRO A 16 -31.89 -18.89 -4.97
N THR A 17 -31.94 -17.88 -4.12
CA THR A 17 -30.87 -17.50 -3.18
C THR A 17 -30.88 -18.47 -2.00
N THR A 18 -29.98 -19.45 -1.98
CA THR A 18 -29.72 -20.24 -0.76
C THR A 18 -28.54 -19.62 -0.02
N SER A 19 -28.81 -18.63 0.82
CA SER A 19 -27.85 -18.13 1.80
C SER A 19 -27.58 -19.23 2.82
N LYS A 20 -26.46 -19.92 2.70
CA LYS A 20 -25.93 -20.75 3.79
C LYS A 20 -25.21 -19.83 4.77
N ALA A 21 -25.88 -19.48 5.87
CA ALA A 21 -25.25 -18.84 7.01
C ALA A 21 -24.40 -19.88 7.77
N VAL A 22 -23.10 -19.63 7.87
CA VAL A 22 -22.21 -20.37 8.76
C VAL A 22 -22.28 -19.70 10.13
N VAL A 23 -23.02 -20.30 11.06
CA VAL A 23 -23.02 -19.89 12.47
C VAL A 23 -21.83 -20.56 13.14
N VAL A 24 -20.77 -19.80 13.39
CA VAL A 24 -19.68 -20.25 14.28
C VAL A 24 -20.20 -20.12 15.72
N SER A 25 -20.50 -21.25 16.34
CA SER A 25 -20.81 -21.35 17.77
C SER A 25 -19.55 -21.01 18.56
N GLN A 26 -19.50 -19.80 19.11
CA GLN A 26 -18.47 -19.43 20.07
C GLN A 26 -18.84 -20.03 21.42
N ASN A 27 -18.25 -21.19 21.74
CA ASN A 27 -18.30 -21.75 23.08
C ASN A 27 -17.44 -20.88 24.00
N PHE A 28 -18.04 -19.83 24.59
CA PHE A 28 -17.44 -19.14 25.73
C PHE A 28 -17.64 -20.01 26.97
N ALA A 29 -16.67 -20.88 27.24
CA ALA A 29 -16.49 -21.42 28.58
C ALA A 29 -16.06 -20.25 29.49
N ALA A 30 -16.98 -19.80 30.34
CA ALA A 30 -16.69 -18.85 31.40
C ALA A 30 -15.75 -19.51 32.43
N PHE A 31 -14.43 -19.37 32.21
CA PHE A 31 -13.43 -19.85 33.15
C PHE A 31 -13.33 -18.84 34.31
N ARG A 32 -14.17 -19.04 35.34
CA ARG A 32 -14.04 -18.39 36.64
C ARG A 32 -12.74 -18.87 37.29
N GLN A 33 -11.71 -18.03 37.33
CA GLN A 33 -10.57 -18.27 38.22
C GLN A 33 -10.79 -17.54 39.56
N PRO A 34 -10.62 -18.22 40.70
CA PRO A 34 -10.61 -17.56 42.00
C PRO A 34 -9.30 -16.77 42.17
N LEU A 35 -9.42 -15.52 42.63
CA LEU A 35 -8.28 -14.71 43.06
C LEU A 35 -7.73 -15.27 44.38
N HIS A 36 -6.73 -16.15 44.30
CA HIS A 36 -5.91 -16.49 45.47
C HIS A 36 -4.74 -15.52 45.59
N LEU A 37 -4.86 -14.57 46.53
CA LEU A 37 -3.74 -13.78 47.02
C LEU A 37 -2.72 -14.71 47.69
N ARG A 38 -1.52 -14.84 47.11
CA ARG A 38 -0.36 -15.44 47.79
C ARG A 38 0.34 -14.36 48.63
N PRO A 39 0.67 -14.63 49.90
CA PRO A 39 1.44 -13.69 50.70
C PRO A 39 2.87 -13.57 50.15
N ALA A 40 3.34 -12.34 50.03
CA ALA A 40 4.72 -12.03 49.67
C ALA A 40 5.64 -12.40 50.85
N SER A 41 6.30 -13.56 50.77
CA SER A 41 7.47 -13.82 51.60
C SER A 41 8.61 -12.94 51.11
N GLN A 42 8.90 -11.90 51.89
CA GLN A 42 10.08 -11.07 51.75
C GLN A 42 11.31 -11.96 51.86
N THR A 43 12.02 -12.13 50.76
CA THR A 43 13.42 -12.58 50.79
C THR A 43 14.23 -11.44 50.19
N VAL A 44 14.89 -10.69 51.07
CA VAL A 44 15.89 -9.69 50.70
C VAL A 44 17.00 -10.43 49.94
N ARG A 45 17.01 -10.30 48.61
CA ARG A 45 18.14 -10.78 47.80
C ARG A 45 19.29 -9.80 48.01
N ARG A 46 20.18 -10.15 48.94
CA ARG A 46 21.50 -9.54 49.12
C ARG A 46 22.28 -9.69 47.82
N TRP A 47 22.58 -8.56 47.17
CA TRP A 47 23.39 -8.52 45.95
C TRP A 47 24.80 -9.00 46.27
N ASN A 48 25.22 -10.13 45.70
CA ASN A 48 26.57 -10.64 45.81
C ASN A 48 27.29 -10.37 44.48
N SER A 49 28.26 -9.46 44.50
CA SER A 49 29.06 -9.07 43.34
C SER A 49 30.12 -10.15 43.07
N SER A 50 29.78 -11.12 42.24
CA SER A 50 30.76 -12.07 41.70
C SER A 50 30.32 -12.44 40.28
N VAL A 51 30.76 -11.63 39.32
CA VAL A 51 30.51 -11.83 37.88
C VAL A 51 31.52 -12.85 37.36
N PRO A 52 31.11 -14.00 36.79
CA PRO A 52 31.99 -14.79 35.93
C PRO A 52 32.07 -14.15 34.54
N GLU A 53 33.27 -14.16 33.98
CA GLU A 53 33.64 -13.56 32.68
C GLU A 53 32.73 -14.01 31.54
N ASN A 54 32.22 -13.02 30.79
CA ASN A 54 31.24 -13.20 29.71
C ASN A 54 31.91 -13.82 28.46
N PRO A 55 31.41 -14.94 27.89
CA PRO A 55 31.87 -15.41 26.59
C PRO A 55 31.53 -14.37 25.52
N GLN A 56 32.53 -13.92 24.75
CA GLN A 56 32.38 -12.96 23.65
C GLN A 56 31.30 -13.43 22.67
N LEU A 57 30.15 -12.75 22.69
CA LEU A 57 29.21 -12.73 21.58
C LEU A 57 29.77 -11.73 20.56
N GLU A 58 30.45 -12.23 19.54
CA GLU A 58 30.85 -11.42 18.38
C GLU A 58 29.60 -11.00 17.61
N ALA A 59 29.33 -9.69 17.62
CA ALA A 59 28.29 -9.10 16.78
C ALA A 59 28.70 -9.24 15.30
N PRO A 60 27.76 -9.44 14.37
CA PRO A 60 28.09 -9.40 12.95
C PRO A 60 28.59 -8.00 12.61
N GLU A 61 29.83 -7.91 12.13
CA GLU A 61 30.48 -6.74 11.53
C GLU A 61 29.69 -6.29 10.29
N ARG A 62 28.52 -5.68 10.51
CA ARG A 62 27.85 -4.89 9.49
C ARG A 62 28.57 -3.56 9.45
N GLY A 63 29.40 -3.40 8.43
CA GLY A 63 30.03 -2.13 8.08
C GLY A 63 29.04 -0.99 8.23
N SER A 64 29.20 -0.24 9.32
CA SER A 64 28.42 0.93 9.64
C SER A 64 28.92 2.06 8.75
N THR A 65 28.46 2.06 7.49
CA THR A 65 28.48 3.31 6.73
C THR A 65 27.75 4.35 7.59
N PRO A 66 28.36 5.51 7.88
CA PRO A 66 27.71 6.53 8.69
C PRO A 66 26.38 6.87 8.04
N GLN A 67 25.28 6.49 8.69
CA GLN A 67 23.95 6.90 8.27
C GLN A 67 23.89 8.40 8.54
N GLN A 68 24.13 9.20 7.51
CA GLN A 68 24.04 10.65 7.57
C GLN A 68 22.63 11.03 8.05
N VAL A 69 22.52 11.35 9.32
CA VAL A 69 21.33 11.93 9.94
C VAL A 69 21.18 13.33 9.36
N GLY A 70 20.47 13.46 8.24
CA GLY A 70 20.18 14.76 7.63
C GLY A 70 20.15 14.84 6.10
N GLN A 71 20.10 13.73 5.36
CA GLN A 71 19.79 13.83 3.93
C GLN A 71 18.31 14.15 3.72
N ILE A 72 18.00 15.39 3.31
CA ILE A 72 16.66 15.77 2.85
C ILE A 72 16.40 15.02 1.55
N GLU A 73 15.49 14.05 1.59
CA GLU A 73 15.12 13.29 0.40
C GLU A 73 14.27 14.17 -0.54
N PRO A 74 14.66 14.35 -1.82
CA PRO A 74 13.89 15.14 -2.75
C PRO A 74 12.50 14.52 -2.96
N ARG A 75 11.48 15.38 -3.09
CA ARG A 75 10.09 14.98 -3.31
C ARG A 75 9.63 15.37 -4.70
N LEU A 76 8.70 14.59 -5.25
CA LEU A 76 8.07 14.82 -6.53
C LEU A 76 6.57 15.01 -6.30
N GLN A 77 5.98 15.93 -7.06
CA GLN A 77 4.54 16.15 -7.09
C GLN A 77 4.01 15.77 -8.47
N MET A 78 2.90 15.02 -8.50
CA MET A 78 2.17 14.76 -9.74
C MET A 78 0.70 15.04 -9.56
N THR A 79 0.06 15.43 -10.66
CA THR A 79 -1.39 15.57 -10.74
C THR A 79 -1.90 14.65 -11.83
N PHE A 80 -2.82 13.74 -11.50
CA PHE A 80 -3.43 12.84 -12.47
C PHE A 80 -4.95 12.84 -12.34
N THR A 81 -5.62 12.34 -13.38
CA THR A 81 -7.07 12.17 -13.40
C THR A 81 -7.40 10.68 -13.21
N CYS A 82 -8.20 10.37 -12.19
CA CYS A 82 -8.66 9.02 -11.92
C CYS A 82 -9.65 8.55 -12.99
N THR A 83 -9.33 7.43 -13.64
CA THR A 83 -10.20 6.79 -14.65
C THR A 83 -10.89 5.52 -14.15
N ALA A 84 -10.67 5.13 -12.89
CA ALA A 84 -11.29 3.94 -12.32
C ALA A 84 -12.79 4.14 -12.13
N GLY A 85 -13.62 3.24 -12.69
CA GLY A 85 -15.07 3.23 -12.52
C GLY A 85 -15.74 4.56 -12.88
N ASP A 86 -15.32 5.19 -13.98
CA ASP A 86 -15.85 6.48 -14.47
C ASP A 86 -15.76 7.63 -13.46
N CYS A 87 -14.76 7.60 -12.56
CA CYS A 87 -14.59 8.59 -11.50
C CYS A 87 -14.28 10.01 -12.00
N GLY A 88 -13.33 10.19 -12.93
CA GLY A 88 -12.96 11.49 -13.51
C GLY A 88 -12.34 12.52 -12.55
N HIS A 89 -12.12 12.18 -11.28
CA HIS A 89 -11.59 13.12 -10.29
C HIS A 89 -10.08 13.37 -10.49
N ARG A 90 -9.68 14.64 -10.56
CA ARG A 90 -8.28 15.07 -10.66
C ARG A 90 -7.70 15.33 -9.28
N SER A 91 -6.63 14.63 -8.92
CA SER A 91 -5.97 14.78 -7.62
C SER A 91 -4.45 14.94 -7.76
N THR A 92 -3.88 15.72 -6.85
CA THR A 92 -2.44 16.00 -6.75
C THR A 92 -1.87 15.24 -5.56
N HIS A 93 -0.77 14.52 -5.78
CA HIS A 93 -0.11 13.72 -4.75
C HIS A 93 1.39 13.98 -4.75
N GLU A 94 1.99 13.99 -3.56
CA GLU A 94 3.42 14.15 -3.34
C GLU A 94 4.01 12.85 -2.78
N PHE A 95 5.13 12.42 -3.35
CA PHE A 95 5.85 11.21 -2.97
C PHE A 95 7.36 11.46 -3.07
N SER A 96 8.16 10.56 -2.50
CA SER A 96 9.61 10.73 -2.52
C SER A 96 10.20 10.35 -3.89
N LYS A 97 11.24 11.06 -4.32
CA LYS A 97 11.92 10.75 -5.59
C LYS A 97 12.47 9.32 -5.61
N ARG A 98 13.01 8.83 -4.49
CA ARG A 98 13.54 7.47 -4.40
C ARG A 98 12.47 6.40 -4.61
N SER A 99 11.28 6.61 -4.05
CA SER A 99 10.17 5.66 -4.21
C SER A 99 9.68 5.62 -5.65
N TYR A 100 9.72 6.76 -6.35
CA TYR A 100 9.44 6.82 -7.77
C TYR A 100 10.49 6.11 -8.63
N GLU A 101 11.79 6.36 -8.41
CA GLU A 101 12.85 5.86 -9.31
C GLU A 101 13.30 4.43 -9.04
N LYS A 102 13.24 3.99 -7.77
CA LYS A 102 13.82 2.71 -7.32
C LYS A 102 12.82 1.82 -6.59
N GLY A 103 11.58 2.28 -6.45
CA GLY A 103 10.58 1.63 -5.61
C GLY A 103 9.26 1.42 -6.31
N ILE A 104 8.21 1.44 -5.49
CA ILE A 104 6.82 1.32 -5.90
C ILE A 104 6.02 2.49 -5.32
N VAL A 105 5.15 3.08 -6.14
CA VAL A 105 4.31 4.21 -5.75
C VAL A 105 2.85 3.86 -6.02
N LEU A 106 2.05 3.80 -4.97
CA LEU A 106 0.60 3.73 -5.04
C LEU A 106 -0.01 5.00 -4.44
N VAL A 107 -0.98 5.58 -5.14
CA VAL A 107 -1.74 6.74 -4.68
C VAL A 107 -3.21 6.40 -4.56
N GLN A 108 -3.84 6.81 -3.46
CA GLN A 108 -5.26 6.59 -3.25
C GLN A 108 -6.06 7.77 -3.79
N CYS A 109 -7.01 7.52 -4.68
CA CYS A 109 -7.92 8.56 -5.14
C CYS A 109 -8.92 8.91 -4.02
N PRO A 110 -9.13 10.21 -3.69
CA PRO A 110 -10.06 10.61 -2.63
C PRO A 110 -11.53 10.36 -2.99
N SER A 111 -11.87 10.27 -4.28
CA SER A 111 -13.25 10.07 -4.74
C SER A 111 -13.63 8.58 -4.77
N CYS A 112 -12.97 7.76 -5.61
CA CYS A 112 -13.30 6.34 -5.75
C CYS A 112 -12.65 5.43 -4.69
N LYS A 113 -11.74 5.95 -3.87
CA LYS A 113 -10.97 5.23 -2.83
C LYS A 113 -10.09 4.09 -3.35
N ALA A 114 -10.05 3.86 -4.67
CA ALA A 114 -9.15 2.92 -5.31
C ALA A 114 -7.69 3.42 -5.21
N ARG A 115 -6.75 2.48 -5.20
CA ARG A 115 -5.31 2.77 -5.26
C ARG A 115 -4.83 2.63 -6.70
N HIS A 116 -4.20 3.68 -7.21
CA HIS A 116 -3.63 3.75 -8.54
C HIS A 116 -2.13 3.48 -8.46
N LEU A 117 -1.64 2.57 -9.31
CA LEU A 117 -0.21 2.31 -9.46
C LEU A 117 0.41 3.36 -10.38
N ILE A 118 1.50 3.96 -9.93
CA ILE A 118 2.17 5.07 -10.63
C ILE A 118 3.56 4.64 -11.14
N ALA A 119 4.32 3.97 -10.29
CA ALA A 119 5.62 3.41 -10.63
C ALA A 119 5.76 2.05 -9.94
N ASP A 120 6.29 1.06 -10.65
CA ASP A 120 6.71 -0.23 -10.12
C ASP A 120 8.04 -0.61 -10.77
N HIS A 121 9.15 -0.35 -10.07
CA HIS A 121 10.49 -0.75 -10.50
C HIS A 121 10.95 -2.07 -9.88
N LEU A 122 10.18 -2.62 -8.94
CA LEU A 122 10.53 -3.85 -8.21
C LEU A 122 9.88 -5.09 -8.84
N GLY A 123 8.87 -4.88 -9.69
CA GLY A 123 8.24 -5.95 -10.45
C GLY A 123 7.23 -6.77 -9.67
N TRP A 124 6.59 -6.15 -8.68
CA TRP A 124 5.53 -6.79 -7.91
C TRP A 124 4.36 -7.16 -8.83
N PHE A 125 4.04 -6.33 -9.82
CA PHE A 125 2.86 -6.50 -10.68
C PHE A 125 3.14 -7.15 -12.05
N LYS A 126 4.30 -7.80 -12.23
CA LYS A 126 4.72 -8.43 -13.49
C LYS A 126 3.76 -9.51 -14.00
N GLU A 127 3.08 -10.22 -13.10
CA GLU A 127 2.18 -11.34 -13.45
C GLU A 127 0.79 -10.86 -13.89
N SER A 128 0.37 -9.67 -13.47
CA SER A 128 -0.98 -9.13 -13.74
C SER A 128 -1.04 -8.21 -14.96
N LEU A 129 0.10 -7.93 -15.60
CA LEU A 129 0.20 -7.01 -16.73
C LEU A 129 0.92 -7.71 -17.88
N ASP A 130 0.16 -8.05 -18.94
CA ASP A 130 0.62 -8.75 -20.13
C ASP A 130 2.01 -8.26 -20.63
N GLY A 131 2.98 -9.18 -20.65
CA GLY A 131 4.26 -9.01 -21.34
C GLY A 131 5.50 -8.71 -20.48
N GLY A 132 5.43 -8.79 -19.15
CA GLY A 132 6.62 -8.82 -18.27
C GLY A 132 7.46 -7.53 -18.22
N LYS A 133 7.00 -6.44 -18.86
CA LYS A 133 7.63 -5.11 -18.75
C LYS A 133 7.08 -4.36 -17.54
N LEU A 134 8.00 -3.87 -16.71
CA LEU A 134 7.75 -2.84 -15.71
C LEU A 134 7.16 -1.62 -16.44
N LYS A 135 6.03 -1.10 -15.97
CA LYS A 135 5.34 0.05 -16.59
C LYS A 135 5.30 1.18 -15.57
N THR A 136 6.20 2.16 -15.68
CA THR A 136 5.94 3.45 -15.03
C THR A 136 4.86 4.20 -15.81
N VAL A 137 4.25 5.20 -15.18
CA VAL A 137 3.37 6.15 -15.89
C VAL A 137 4.09 6.74 -17.11
N GLU A 138 5.41 6.96 -17.04
CA GLU A 138 6.14 7.50 -18.16
C GLU A 138 6.22 6.52 -19.33
N ASP A 139 6.49 5.25 -19.06
CA ASP A 139 6.51 4.20 -20.08
C ASP A 139 5.13 4.01 -20.73
N LEU A 140 4.06 4.14 -19.94
CA LEU A 140 2.69 4.08 -20.44
C LEU A 140 2.36 5.26 -21.36
N LEU A 141 2.79 6.47 -21.00
CA LEU A 141 2.56 7.66 -21.81
C LEU A 141 3.42 7.65 -23.08
N ALA A 142 4.67 7.19 -22.98
CA ALA A 142 5.55 6.98 -24.13
C ALA A 142 4.97 5.96 -25.11
N ALA A 143 4.42 4.85 -24.61
CA ALA A 143 3.75 3.84 -25.45
C ALA A 143 2.49 4.38 -26.16
N LYS A 144 1.83 5.37 -25.58
CA LYS A 144 0.70 6.09 -26.19
C LYS A 144 1.14 7.23 -27.13
N GLY A 145 2.43 7.55 -27.19
CA GLY A 145 2.99 8.61 -28.02
C GLY A 145 2.87 10.02 -27.42
N GLU A 146 2.62 10.13 -26.10
CA GLU A 146 2.51 11.41 -25.41
C GLU A 146 3.89 11.89 -24.91
N LYS A 147 4.21 13.18 -25.11
CA LYS A 147 5.49 13.78 -24.67
C LYS A 147 5.43 14.17 -23.19
N ILE A 148 6.43 13.77 -22.41
CA ILE A 148 6.56 14.10 -20.98
C ILE A 148 7.54 15.24 -20.81
N LYS A 149 7.14 16.29 -20.09
CA LYS A 149 8.04 17.38 -19.68
C LYS A 149 8.42 17.19 -18.23
N LYS A 150 9.72 17.14 -17.95
CA LYS A 150 10.26 17.07 -16.58
C LYS A 150 10.75 18.47 -16.19
N GLY A 151 10.47 18.87 -14.96
CA GLY A 151 10.91 20.16 -14.44
C GLY A 151 11.30 20.09 -12.97
N ARG A 152 12.18 20.99 -12.55
CA ARG A 152 12.61 21.16 -11.15
C ARG A 152 11.92 22.39 -10.58
N VAL A 153 11.53 22.30 -9.31
CA VAL A 153 10.92 23.42 -8.58
C VAL A 153 12.02 24.10 -7.77
N ASN A 154 12.22 25.40 -7.99
CA ASN A 154 13.16 26.23 -7.24
C ASN A 154 12.58 26.65 -5.88
N PHE A 155 13.43 27.20 -5.01
CA PHE A 155 13.02 27.69 -3.69
C PHE A 155 11.96 28.80 -3.74
N GLU A 156 11.94 29.60 -4.81
CA GLU A 156 10.90 30.61 -5.07
C GLU A 156 9.60 30.04 -5.67
N GLY A 157 9.51 28.73 -5.88
CA GLY A 157 8.31 28.07 -6.43
C GLY A 157 8.21 28.09 -7.95
N ASP A 158 9.19 28.67 -8.65
CA ASP A 158 9.30 28.64 -10.10
C ASP A 158 9.62 27.22 -10.60
N ILE A 159 8.98 26.81 -11.70
CA ILE A 159 9.18 25.50 -12.32
C ILE A 159 10.09 25.68 -13.53
N GLU A 160 11.35 25.27 -13.41
CA GLU A 160 12.29 25.18 -14.53
C GLU A 160 12.02 23.88 -15.29
N ILE A 161 11.67 23.98 -16.57
CA ILE A 161 11.49 22.81 -17.44
C ILE A 161 12.82 22.52 -18.13
N GLU A 162 13.40 21.34 -17.90
CA GLU A 162 14.60 20.91 -18.62
C GLU A 162 14.21 20.64 -20.09
N GLY A 163 14.84 21.38 -21.01
CA GLY A 163 14.49 21.45 -22.43
C GLY A 163 14.80 20.20 -23.25
N GLU A 164 14.10 20.12 -24.39
CA GLU A 164 13.82 19.02 -25.35
C GLU A 164 14.96 18.06 -25.75
#